data_AF-A0A2W4YJ48-F1
#
_entry.id   AF-A0A2W4YJ48-F1
#
_cell.length_a   1.000
_cell.length_b   1.000
_cell.length_c   1.000
_cell.angle_alpha   90.00
_cell.angle_beta   90.00
_cell.angle_gamma   90.00
#
_symmetry.space_group_name_H-M   'P 1'
#
loop_
_entity.id
_entity.type
_entity.pdbx_description
1 polymer ?
#
loop_
_entity_poly.entity_id
_entity_poly.type
_entity_poly.pdbx_seq_one_letter_code
_entity_poly.pdbx_strand_id
1 'polypeptide(L)'
;MREQGYYSLRTGKHAAGGKLDLAAAKRLFLSIVREFDERGFLQNAFGYECVDAGFVPGTLGQDIHGRIFLALRKDNIWPPWTYADDYSEDDLFDVVEFVFDHIAKPTEGRVHDYSNCGWHTYKADAAAGRTEFRDEVNQVLRIYAEGYELNEAGEVFALPAESMKTLVAATLPIGTDESVGGRVEAARRKFFRYGSSIDDRRQAVRDLADVLEFLRPSAKEALTSNDESDLFNIANNFGIRHHNAKQKTSYDPAIWLSWMFYYYLATIHACVRLIEKHNSKAK
;
A
#
# COMPACT_ATOMS: atom_id res chain seq x y z
N MET A 1 -18.46 -0.91 10.52
CA MET A 1 -18.64 -2.34 10.90
C MET A 1 -17.92 -2.64 12.23
N ARG A 2 -18.15 -3.80 12.87
CA ARG A 2 -17.38 -4.20 14.07
C ARG A 2 -15.94 -4.55 13.69
N GLU A 3 -14.98 -3.98 14.41
CA GLU A 3 -13.54 -4.14 14.15
C GLU A 3 -13.05 -5.60 14.24
N GLN A 4 -13.61 -6.39 15.18
CA GLN A 4 -13.26 -7.81 15.35
C GLN A 4 -14.18 -8.78 14.59
N GLY A 5 -15.01 -8.27 13.69
CA GLY A 5 -16.00 -9.07 12.97
C GLY A 5 -17.14 -9.62 13.84
N TYR A 6 -18.03 -10.37 13.19
CA TYR A 6 -19.16 -11.05 13.83
C TYR A 6 -18.78 -12.47 14.29
N TYR A 7 -19.67 -13.15 15.02
CA TYR A 7 -19.36 -14.36 15.82
C TYR A 7 -18.56 -15.44 15.09
N SER A 8 -18.92 -15.80 13.86
CA SER A 8 -18.23 -16.85 13.09
C SER A 8 -16.80 -16.48 12.69
N LEU A 9 -16.56 -15.21 12.37
CA LEU A 9 -15.23 -14.66 12.10
C LEU A 9 -14.38 -14.68 13.36
N ARG A 10 -14.91 -14.15 14.48
CA ARG A 10 -14.19 -14.10 15.76
C ARG A 10 -13.88 -15.48 16.34
N THR A 11 -14.71 -16.47 16.06
CA THR A 11 -14.53 -17.84 16.57
C THR A 11 -13.78 -18.75 15.61
N GLY A 12 -13.28 -18.23 14.48
CA GLY A 12 -12.56 -19.03 13.47
C GLY A 12 -13.41 -20.09 12.78
N LYS A 13 -14.74 -19.98 12.87
CA LYS A 13 -15.71 -20.93 12.29
C LYS A 13 -16.18 -20.51 10.89
N HIS A 14 -15.71 -19.37 10.39
CA HIS A 14 -16.04 -18.90 9.06
C HIS A 14 -15.25 -19.69 8.01
N ALA A 15 -15.91 -20.05 6.91
CA ALA A 15 -15.24 -20.64 5.76
C ALA A 15 -14.10 -19.74 5.25
N ALA A 16 -13.01 -20.34 4.76
CA ALA A 16 -11.80 -19.65 4.30
C ALA A 16 -11.20 -18.65 5.32
N GLY A 17 -11.40 -18.87 6.62
CA GLY A 17 -10.90 -17.98 7.67
C GLY A 17 -11.51 -16.56 7.63
N GLY A 18 -12.60 -16.36 6.88
CA GLY A 18 -13.20 -15.04 6.68
C GLY A 18 -12.56 -14.18 5.61
N LYS A 19 -11.61 -14.72 4.83
CA LYS A 19 -10.99 -14.02 3.71
C LYS A 19 -11.93 -14.00 2.49
N LEU A 20 -11.88 -12.92 1.72
CA LEU A 20 -12.58 -12.78 0.46
C LEU A 20 -11.75 -13.36 -0.68
N ASP A 21 -12.42 -14.04 -1.60
CA ASP A 21 -11.88 -14.34 -2.93
C ASP A 21 -12.02 -13.15 -3.88
N LEU A 22 -11.46 -13.26 -5.09
CA LEU A 22 -11.45 -12.17 -6.06
C LEU A 22 -12.86 -11.80 -6.49
N ALA A 23 -13.76 -12.77 -6.66
CA ALA A 23 -15.14 -12.51 -7.06
C ALA A 23 -15.89 -11.67 -6.00
N ALA A 24 -15.73 -12.02 -4.72
CA ALA A 24 -16.31 -11.26 -3.62
C ALA A 24 -15.69 -9.86 -3.48
N ALA A 25 -14.36 -9.74 -3.65
CA ALA A 25 -13.68 -8.44 -3.61
C ALA A 25 -14.15 -7.50 -4.73
N LYS A 26 -14.25 -7.99 -5.97
CA LYS A 26 -14.77 -7.23 -7.12
C LYS A 26 -16.20 -6.76 -6.90
N ARG A 27 -17.07 -7.63 -6.37
CA ARG A 27 -18.45 -7.28 -6.03
C ARG A 27 -18.53 -6.15 -4.98
N LEU A 28 -17.74 -6.22 -3.92
CA LEU A 28 -17.74 -5.20 -2.88
C LEU A 28 -17.11 -3.89 -3.36
N PHE A 29 -16.00 -3.97 -4.11
CA PHE A 29 -15.39 -2.82 -4.76
C PHE A 29 -16.38 -2.08 -5.67
N LEU A 30 -17.14 -2.81 -6.50
CA LEU A 30 -18.17 -2.22 -7.34
C LEU A 30 -19.24 -1.48 -6.55
N SER A 31 -19.66 -2.04 -5.41
CA SER A 31 -20.62 -1.38 -4.52
C SER A 31 -20.07 -0.06 -4.00
N ILE A 32 -18.79 -0.03 -3.60
CA ILE A 32 -18.12 1.17 -3.10
C ILE A 32 -18.04 2.22 -4.20
N VAL A 33 -17.52 1.88 -5.38
CA VAL A 33 -17.35 2.85 -6.48
C VAL A 33 -18.69 3.41 -6.95
N ARG A 34 -19.75 2.60 -7.02
CA ARG A 34 -21.09 3.09 -7.35
C ARG A 34 -21.62 4.08 -6.31
N GLU A 35 -21.43 3.80 -5.02
CA GLU A 35 -21.84 4.74 -3.98
C GLU A 35 -21.11 6.08 -4.11
N PHE A 36 -19.80 6.05 -4.36
CA PHE A 36 -19.02 7.27 -4.58
C PHE A 36 -19.46 8.03 -5.85
N ASP A 37 -19.78 7.32 -6.93
CA ASP A 37 -20.30 7.90 -8.16
C ASP A 37 -21.67 8.57 -7.95
N GLU A 38 -22.60 7.87 -7.31
CA GLU A 38 -23.95 8.38 -6.96
C GLU A 38 -23.87 9.62 -6.08
N ARG A 39 -22.88 9.67 -5.19
CA ARG A 39 -22.62 10.82 -4.30
C ARG A 39 -21.84 11.95 -5.00
N GLY A 40 -21.49 11.80 -6.28
CA GLY A 40 -20.85 12.82 -7.09
C GLY A 40 -19.32 12.89 -6.99
N PHE A 41 -18.66 11.95 -6.30
CA PHE A 41 -17.22 12.04 -6.05
C PHE A 41 -16.36 11.84 -7.30
N LEU A 42 -16.90 11.20 -8.34
CA LEU A 42 -16.22 10.99 -9.61
C LEU A 42 -16.45 12.14 -10.60
N GLN A 43 -17.50 12.96 -10.42
CA GLN A 43 -17.94 13.93 -11.41
C GLN A 43 -16.89 14.98 -11.76
N ASN A 44 -16.05 15.36 -10.79
CA ASN A 44 -14.99 16.34 -11.03
C ASN A 44 -13.99 15.87 -12.10
N ALA A 45 -13.63 14.58 -12.09
CA ALA A 45 -12.68 14.01 -13.05
C ALA A 45 -13.36 13.40 -14.26
N PHE A 46 -14.38 12.57 -14.05
CA PHE A 46 -15.05 11.80 -15.09
C PHE A 46 -16.16 12.56 -15.80
N GLY A 47 -16.59 13.72 -15.28
CA GLY A 47 -17.73 14.44 -15.81
C GLY A 47 -19.07 13.81 -15.39
N TYR A 48 -20.14 14.31 -15.97
CA TYR A 48 -21.50 13.84 -15.70
C TYR A 48 -22.43 14.09 -16.88
N GLU A 49 -23.52 13.33 -16.95
CA GLU A 49 -24.58 13.55 -17.92
C GLU A 49 -25.59 14.59 -17.42
N CYS A 50 -25.95 15.53 -18.30
CA CYS A 50 -26.97 16.53 -18.04
C CYS A 50 -28.03 16.50 -19.13
N VAL A 51 -29.31 16.49 -18.75
CA VAL A 51 -30.42 16.46 -19.71
C VAL A 51 -30.47 17.70 -20.62
N ASP A 52 -29.92 18.84 -20.17
CA ASP A 52 -29.89 20.08 -20.95
C ASP A 52 -28.62 20.24 -21.80
N ALA A 53 -27.50 19.70 -21.32
CA ALA A 53 -26.18 19.95 -21.91
C ALA A 53 -25.54 18.70 -22.54
N GLY A 54 -26.16 17.53 -22.40
CA GLY A 54 -25.54 16.24 -22.66
C GLY A 54 -24.40 15.97 -21.69
N PHE A 55 -23.37 15.27 -22.17
CA PHE A 55 -22.18 14.98 -21.38
C PHE A 55 -21.37 16.25 -21.09
N VAL A 56 -21.22 16.58 -19.81
CA VAL A 56 -20.35 17.64 -19.32
C VAL A 56 -19.02 17.02 -18.89
N PRO A 57 -17.91 17.28 -19.61
CA PRO A 57 -16.63 16.65 -19.31
C PRO A 57 -16.02 17.18 -18.01
N GLY A 58 -15.43 16.28 -17.23
CA GLY A 58 -14.57 16.61 -16.10
C GLY A 58 -13.11 16.87 -16.52
N THR A 59 -12.18 16.82 -15.57
CA THR A 59 -10.75 17.06 -15.84
C THR A 59 -10.09 16.00 -16.74
N LEU A 60 -10.69 14.82 -16.89
CA LEU A 60 -10.26 13.81 -17.86
C LEU A 60 -10.64 14.18 -19.30
N GLY A 61 -11.57 15.11 -19.49
CA GLY A 61 -12.05 15.52 -20.81
C GLY A 61 -13.11 14.57 -21.37
N GLN A 62 -13.32 14.63 -22.69
CA GLN A 62 -14.40 13.86 -23.35
C GLN A 62 -14.05 12.39 -23.58
N ASP A 63 -12.80 12.08 -23.93
CA ASP A 63 -12.37 10.71 -24.21
C ASP A 63 -11.81 10.04 -22.95
N ILE A 64 -12.71 9.65 -22.05
CA ILE A 64 -12.36 8.97 -20.79
C ILE A 64 -11.61 7.66 -21.07
N HIS A 65 -12.08 6.88 -22.06
CA HIS A 65 -11.46 5.61 -22.42
C HIS A 65 -10.02 5.79 -22.90
N GLY A 66 -9.76 6.78 -23.77
CA GLY A 66 -8.41 7.11 -24.23
C GLY A 66 -7.49 7.56 -23.10
N ARG A 67 -8.00 8.30 -22.11
CA ARG A 67 -7.20 8.71 -20.93
C ARG A 67 -6.85 7.53 -20.04
N ILE A 68 -7.78 6.60 -19.84
CA ILE A 68 -7.55 5.39 -19.05
C ILE A 68 -6.59 4.47 -19.77
N PHE A 69 -6.74 4.27 -21.08
CA PHE A 69 -5.79 3.53 -21.90
C PHE A 69 -4.38 4.17 -21.85
N LEU A 70 -4.31 5.50 -21.84
CA LEU A 70 -3.06 6.24 -21.69
C LEU A 70 -2.45 6.10 -20.27
N ALA A 71 -3.23 5.83 -19.23
CA ALA A 71 -2.71 5.60 -17.88
C ALA A 71 -2.33 4.13 -17.67
N LEU A 72 -3.24 3.21 -17.97
CA LEU A 72 -3.17 1.80 -17.57
C LEU A 72 -2.69 0.86 -18.68
N ARG A 73 -2.65 1.30 -19.94
CA ARG A 73 -2.32 0.46 -21.12
C ARG A 73 -3.26 -0.75 -21.27
N LYS A 74 -4.50 -0.61 -20.80
CA LYS A 74 -5.52 -1.65 -20.77
C LYS A 74 -6.81 -1.15 -21.40
N ASP A 75 -7.40 -1.97 -22.26
CA ASP A 75 -8.72 -1.76 -22.84
C ASP A 75 -9.79 -2.49 -22.02
N ASN A 76 -11.07 -2.13 -22.21
CA ASN A 76 -12.20 -2.80 -21.56
C ASN A 76 -12.07 -2.83 -20.03
N ILE A 77 -11.51 -1.77 -19.45
CA ILE A 77 -11.33 -1.67 -18.00
C ILE A 77 -12.30 -0.65 -17.36
N TRP A 78 -12.87 0.27 -18.12
CA TRP A 78 -13.78 1.30 -17.59
C TRP A 78 -15.04 1.41 -18.44
N PRO A 79 -16.23 1.57 -17.83
CA PRO A 79 -16.47 1.75 -16.41
C PRO A 79 -16.55 0.44 -15.60
N PRO A 80 -16.31 0.46 -14.27
CA PRO A 80 -16.24 -0.76 -13.48
C PRO A 80 -17.55 -1.57 -13.49
N TRP A 81 -18.72 -0.92 -13.51
CA TRP A 81 -20.01 -1.62 -13.57
C TRP A 81 -20.26 -2.40 -14.87
N THR A 82 -19.45 -2.20 -15.90
CA THR A 82 -19.52 -2.95 -17.15
C THR A 82 -18.47 -4.06 -17.19
N TYR A 83 -17.26 -3.81 -16.68
CA TYR A 83 -16.10 -4.67 -16.93
C TYR A 83 -15.53 -5.39 -15.71
N ALA A 84 -15.93 -5.02 -14.49
CA ALA A 84 -15.29 -5.55 -13.30
C ALA A 84 -15.51 -7.05 -13.09
N ASP A 85 -16.52 -7.67 -13.70
CA ASP A 85 -16.66 -9.13 -13.65
C ASP A 85 -15.47 -9.84 -14.32
N ASP A 86 -14.87 -9.23 -15.33
CA ASP A 86 -13.74 -9.79 -16.10
C ASP A 86 -12.35 -9.39 -15.55
N TYR A 87 -12.29 -8.50 -14.55
CA TYR A 87 -11.01 -8.08 -13.97
C TYR A 87 -10.22 -9.27 -13.40
N SER A 88 -8.94 -9.30 -13.74
CA SER A 88 -7.89 -9.96 -12.97
C SER A 88 -7.62 -9.19 -11.65
N GLU A 89 -6.75 -9.75 -10.78
CA GLU A 89 -6.30 -9.02 -9.58
C GLU A 89 -5.56 -7.73 -9.95
N ASP A 90 -4.71 -7.78 -10.98
CA ASP A 90 -4.00 -6.61 -11.50
C ASP A 90 -4.98 -5.52 -11.98
N ASP A 91 -6.03 -5.89 -12.69
CA ASP A 91 -7.03 -4.93 -13.17
C ASP A 91 -7.81 -4.30 -12.01
N LEU A 92 -8.15 -5.09 -10.99
CA LEU A 92 -8.82 -4.56 -9.80
C LEU A 92 -7.95 -3.52 -9.10
N PHE A 93 -6.66 -3.83 -8.86
CA PHE A 93 -5.76 -2.91 -8.18
C PHE A 93 -5.46 -1.67 -9.03
N ASP A 94 -5.23 -1.81 -10.34
CA ASP A 94 -5.07 -0.66 -11.22
C ASP A 94 -6.27 0.29 -11.17
N VAL A 95 -7.50 -0.25 -11.16
CA VAL A 95 -8.71 0.58 -11.10
C VAL A 95 -8.90 1.19 -9.71
N VAL A 96 -8.52 0.51 -8.62
CA VAL A 96 -8.50 1.09 -7.28
C VAL A 96 -7.57 2.31 -7.22
N GLU A 97 -6.33 2.17 -7.70
CA GLU A 97 -5.36 3.29 -7.74
C GLU A 97 -5.86 4.41 -8.66
N PHE A 98 -6.40 4.06 -9.83
CA PHE A 98 -6.92 5.04 -10.78
C PHE A 98 -8.10 5.83 -10.23
N VAL A 99 -9.03 5.17 -9.51
CA VAL A 99 -10.14 5.86 -8.82
C VAL A 99 -9.58 6.78 -7.75
N PHE A 100 -8.62 6.33 -6.93
CA PHE A 100 -7.99 7.17 -5.91
C PHE A 100 -7.36 8.44 -6.48
N ASP A 101 -6.67 8.33 -7.63
CA ASP A 101 -6.04 9.49 -8.26
C ASP A 101 -7.06 10.55 -8.71
N HIS A 102 -8.26 10.12 -9.09
CA HIS A 102 -9.27 10.94 -9.75
C HIS A 102 -10.52 11.22 -8.90
N ILE A 103 -10.57 10.74 -7.66
CA ILE A 103 -11.71 10.96 -6.76
C ILE A 103 -11.59 12.29 -6.01
N ALA A 104 -12.70 13.02 -5.88
CA ALA A 104 -12.76 14.25 -5.11
C ALA A 104 -14.13 14.42 -4.44
N LYS A 105 -14.14 14.77 -3.16
CA LYS A 105 -15.37 14.96 -2.39
C LYS A 105 -16.10 16.22 -2.86
N PRO A 106 -17.35 16.15 -3.33
CA PRO A 106 -18.09 17.35 -3.73
C PRO A 106 -18.31 18.24 -2.51
N THR A 107 -17.95 19.52 -2.65
CA THR A 107 -18.10 20.55 -1.61
C THR A 107 -19.14 21.58 -2.00
N GLU A 108 -19.29 21.84 -3.31
CA GLU A 108 -20.35 22.68 -3.87
C GLU A 108 -20.93 22.03 -5.12
N GLY A 109 -22.24 22.16 -5.29
CA GLY A 109 -22.96 21.64 -6.44
C GLY A 109 -24.43 22.06 -6.39
N ARG A 110 -25.22 21.60 -7.36
CA ARG A 110 -26.68 21.74 -7.33
C ARG A 110 -27.34 20.41 -7.66
N VAL A 111 -28.50 20.17 -7.09
CA VAL A 111 -29.39 19.14 -7.63
C VAL A 111 -30.13 19.74 -8.82
N HIS A 112 -30.10 19.03 -9.94
CA HIS A 112 -30.93 19.29 -11.10
C HIS A 112 -32.09 18.29 -11.09
N ASP A 113 -33.20 18.67 -10.46
CA ASP A 113 -34.34 17.78 -10.24
C ASP A 113 -35.15 17.49 -11.52
N TYR A 114 -34.92 18.25 -12.59
CA TYR A 114 -35.63 18.04 -13.85
C TYR A 114 -35.24 16.70 -14.47
N SER A 115 -36.25 15.91 -14.85
CA SER A 115 -36.08 14.59 -15.46
C SER A 115 -35.16 13.63 -14.68
N ASN A 116 -35.09 13.77 -13.35
CA ASN A 116 -34.19 13.02 -12.47
C ASN A 116 -32.70 13.12 -12.88
N CYS A 117 -32.27 14.30 -13.35
CA CYS A 117 -30.89 14.52 -13.78
C CYS A 117 -29.88 14.39 -12.63
N GLY A 118 -30.28 14.72 -11.40
CA GLY A 118 -29.52 14.45 -10.18
C GLY A 118 -28.50 15.52 -9.82
N TRP A 119 -27.49 15.15 -9.04
CA TRP A 119 -26.49 16.07 -8.50
C TRP A 119 -25.45 16.48 -9.56
N HIS A 120 -25.07 17.75 -9.57
CA HIS A 120 -23.98 18.30 -10.39
C HIS A 120 -22.95 19.00 -9.51
N THR A 121 -21.73 18.50 -9.53
CA THR A 121 -20.62 19.04 -8.74
C THR A 121 -19.95 20.22 -9.45
N TYR A 122 -19.68 21.28 -8.69
CA TYR A 122 -18.97 22.49 -9.15
C TYR A 122 -17.60 22.65 -8.52
N LYS A 123 -17.50 22.31 -7.23
CA LYS A 123 -16.24 22.30 -6.50
C LYS A 123 -16.12 20.99 -5.73
N ALA A 124 -14.90 20.50 -5.64
CA ALA A 124 -14.59 19.28 -4.94
C ALA A 124 -13.25 19.38 -4.21
N ASP A 125 -13.10 18.60 -3.15
CA ASP A 125 -11.90 18.44 -2.35
C ASP A 125 -11.29 17.06 -2.60
N ALA A 126 -10.17 17.05 -3.32
CA ALA A 126 -9.45 15.82 -3.65
C ALA A 126 -8.87 15.12 -2.42
N ALA A 127 -8.34 15.86 -1.44
CA ALA A 127 -7.72 15.26 -0.25
C ALA A 127 -8.78 14.58 0.64
N ALA A 128 -9.92 15.24 0.83
CA ALA A 128 -11.05 14.65 1.55
C ALA A 128 -11.64 13.45 0.81
N GLY A 129 -11.77 13.53 -0.52
CA GLY A 129 -12.25 12.43 -1.36
C GLY A 129 -11.36 11.19 -1.28
N ARG A 130 -10.05 11.38 -1.43
CA ARG A 130 -9.04 10.32 -1.32
C ARG A 130 -9.03 9.65 0.04
N THR A 131 -9.14 10.43 1.12
CA THR A 131 -9.18 9.89 2.48
C THR A 131 -10.40 9.00 2.66
N GLU A 132 -11.59 9.48 2.27
CA GLU A 132 -12.85 8.75 2.42
C GLU A 132 -12.88 7.48 1.56
N PHE A 133 -12.42 7.56 0.31
CA PHE A 133 -12.32 6.39 -0.57
C PHE A 133 -11.35 5.35 -0.03
N ARG A 134 -10.18 5.78 0.44
CA ARG A 134 -9.17 4.91 1.04
C ARG A 134 -9.72 4.18 2.27
N ASP A 135 -10.45 4.87 3.13
CA ASP A 135 -11.04 4.28 4.33
C ASP A 135 -12.08 3.20 3.99
N GLU A 136 -12.91 3.42 2.96
CA GLU A 136 -13.91 2.45 2.50
C GLU A 136 -13.27 1.26 1.75
N VAL A 137 -12.41 1.52 0.76
CA VAL A 137 -11.80 0.44 -0.05
C VAL A 137 -10.91 -0.47 0.79
N ASN A 138 -10.24 0.07 1.81
CA ASN A 138 -9.41 -0.72 2.72
C ASN A 138 -10.21 -1.67 3.62
N GLN A 139 -11.51 -1.46 3.82
CA GLN A 139 -12.36 -2.46 4.49
C GLN A 139 -12.46 -3.75 3.68
N VAL A 140 -12.33 -3.67 2.34
CA VAL A 140 -12.33 -4.83 1.43
C VAL A 140 -10.92 -5.39 1.27
N LEU A 141 -9.94 -4.53 0.94
CA LEU A 141 -8.57 -4.96 0.63
C LEU A 141 -7.91 -5.72 1.80
N ARG A 142 -8.15 -5.30 3.05
CA ARG A 142 -7.52 -5.93 4.23
C ARG A 142 -7.95 -7.39 4.44
N ILE A 143 -9.15 -7.74 4.00
CA ILE A 143 -9.72 -9.08 4.13
C ILE A 143 -9.70 -9.86 2.81
N TYR A 144 -9.24 -9.26 1.71
CA TYR A 144 -9.04 -9.93 0.44
C TYR A 144 -7.75 -10.76 0.44
N ALA A 145 -7.84 -12.05 0.09
CA ALA A 145 -6.69 -12.98 0.02
C ALA A 145 -5.74 -12.86 1.24
N GLU A 146 -4.45 -12.62 1.01
CA GLU A 146 -3.46 -12.46 2.09
C GLU A 146 -3.61 -11.13 2.86
N GLY A 147 -4.30 -10.15 2.27
CA GLY A 147 -4.59 -8.85 2.86
C GLY A 147 -3.75 -7.77 2.23
N TYR A 148 -4.40 -6.69 1.83
CA TYR A 148 -3.80 -5.54 1.18
C TYR A 148 -4.31 -4.23 1.78
N GLU A 149 -3.63 -3.14 1.47
CA GLU A 149 -4.08 -1.78 1.78
C GLU A 149 -3.69 -0.80 0.66
N LEU A 150 -4.58 0.13 0.36
CA LEU A 150 -4.27 1.35 -0.37
C LEU A 150 -3.66 2.35 0.60
N ASN A 151 -2.41 2.74 0.37
CA ASN A 151 -1.68 3.64 1.25
C ASN A 151 -2.08 5.12 1.03
N GLU A 152 -1.46 6.05 1.76
CA GLU A 152 -1.76 7.48 1.63
C GLU A 152 -1.33 8.10 0.29
N ALA A 153 -0.37 7.47 -0.39
CA ALA A 153 0.10 7.87 -1.71
C ALA A 153 -0.76 7.29 -2.85
N GLY A 154 -1.76 6.45 -2.55
CA GLY A 154 -2.61 5.84 -3.55
C GLY A 154 -2.05 4.56 -4.16
N GLU A 155 -1.09 3.91 -3.51
CA GLU A 155 -0.49 2.65 -3.99
C GLU A 155 -1.02 1.46 -3.17
N VAL A 156 -1.32 0.35 -3.83
CA VAL A 156 -1.74 -0.91 -3.19
C VAL A 156 -0.52 -1.65 -2.65
N PHE A 157 -0.58 -2.01 -1.38
CA PHE A 157 0.48 -2.69 -0.62
C PHE A 157 -0.06 -3.99 -0.03
N ALA A 158 0.74 -5.05 -0.08
CA ALA A 158 0.49 -6.25 0.70
C ALA A 158 0.69 -5.94 2.19
N LEU A 159 -0.23 -6.44 3.02
CA LEU A 159 -0.09 -6.34 4.46
C LEU A 159 1.01 -7.29 4.95
N PRO A 160 1.80 -6.87 5.95
CA PRO A 160 2.70 -7.80 6.62
C PRO A 160 1.89 -8.85 7.39
N ALA A 161 2.52 -10.00 7.62
CA ALA A 161 1.97 -11.03 8.49
C ALA A 161 1.54 -10.42 9.85
N GLU A 162 0.45 -10.93 10.44
CA GLU A 162 -0.15 -10.34 11.64
C GLU A 162 0.87 -10.14 12.77
N SER A 163 1.74 -11.13 12.99
CA SER A 163 2.79 -11.11 14.01
C SER A 163 3.88 -10.07 13.76
N MET A 164 3.98 -9.54 12.54
CA MET A 164 5.01 -8.59 12.11
C MET A 164 4.46 -7.16 11.93
N LYS A 165 3.14 -6.95 11.99
CA LYS A 165 2.52 -5.62 11.81
C LYS A 165 3.12 -4.55 12.71
N THR A 166 3.28 -4.86 14.00
CA THR A 166 3.84 -3.90 14.97
C THR A 166 5.27 -3.51 14.63
N LEU A 167 6.08 -4.45 14.14
CA LEU A 167 7.45 -4.17 13.71
C LEU A 167 7.46 -3.29 12.46
N VAL A 168 6.64 -3.61 11.46
CA VAL A 168 6.59 -2.88 10.18
C VAL A 168 6.03 -1.46 10.33
N ALA A 169 5.09 -1.27 11.25
CA ALA A 169 4.49 0.04 11.55
C ALA A 169 5.32 0.87 12.55
N ALA A 170 6.36 0.30 13.16
CA ALA A 170 7.17 1.03 14.13
C ALA A 170 7.95 2.15 13.45
N THR A 171 7.91 3.35 14.04
CA THR A 171 8.75 4.48 13.60
C THR A 171 10.13 4.40 14.25
N LEU A 172 11.13 4.92 13.53
CA LEU A 172 12.47 5.12 14.09
C LEU A 172 12.44 6.31 15.08
N PRO A 173 13.29 6.30 16.13
CA PRO A 173 13.38 7.39 17.09
C PRO A 173 13.58 8.78 16.46
N ILE A 174 13.07 9.80 17.15
CA ILE A 174 13.20 11.20 16.74
C ILE A 174 14.68 11.60 16.81
N GLY A 175 15.24 12.09 15.70
CA GLY A 175 16.67 12.41 15.59
C GLY A 175 17.52 11.31 14.96
N THR A 176 16.90 10.22 14.50
CA THR A 176 17.55 9.29 13.56
C THR A 176 17.93 10.06 12.29
N ASP A 177 19.12 9.75 11.75
CA ASP A 177 19.60 10.34 10.49
C ASP A 177 18.55 10.20 9.39
N GLU A 178 18.22 11.31 8.71
CA GLU A 178 17.18 11.36 7.68
C GLU A 178 17.48 10.39 6.52
N SER A 179 18.76 10.18 6.21
CA SER A 179 19.19 9.21 5.20
C SER A 179 18.91 7.76 5.62
N VAL A 180 18.94 7.45 6.93
CA VAL A 180 18.58 6.14 7.47
C VAL A 180 17.07 5.96 7.40
N GLY A 181 16.31 6.92 7.91
CA GLY A 181 14.84 6.88 7.88
C GLY A 181 14.28 6.74 6.46
N GLY A 182 14.73 7.60 5.55
CA GLY A 182 14.31 7.58 4.15
C GLY A 182 14.62 6.26 3.44
N ARG A 183 15.78 5.64 3.72
CA ARG A 183 16.14 4.33 3.15
C ARG A 183 15.31 3.18 3.69
N VAL A 184 15.02 3.17 4.99
CA VAL A 184 14.14 2.16 5.60
C VAL A 184 12.73 2.26 5.02
N GLU A 185 12.19 3.47 4.89
CA GLU A 185 10.89 3.71 4.27
C GLU A 185 10.86 3.29 2.80
N ALA A 186 11.90 3.62 2.02
CA ALA A 186 12.00 3.20 0.62
C ALA A 186 12.08 1.67 0.47
N ALA A 187 12.82 1.00 1.35
CA ALA A 187 12.89 -0.46 1.39
C ALA A 187 11.54 -1.07 1.76
N ARG A 188 10.84 -0.52 2.76
CA ARG A 188 9.47 -0.97 3.12
C ARG A 188 8.52 -0.83 1.94
N ARG A 189 8.50 0.33 1.28
CA ARG A 189 7.67 0.55 0.09
C ARG A 189 7.97 -0.47 -1.00
N LYS A 190 9.24 -0.63 -1.35
CA LYS A 190 9.66 -1.58 -2.39
C LYS A 190 9.29 -3.02 -2.05
N PHE A 191 9.37 -3.42 -0.78
CA PHE A 191 9.08 -4.78 -0.36
C PHE A 191 7.59 -5.12 -0.38
N PHE A 192 6.73 -4.20 0.08
CA PHE A 192 5.30 -4.44 0.25
C PHE A 192 4.43 -3.94 -0.89
N ARG A 193 4.91 -3.07 -1.78
CA ARG A 193 4.15 -2.63 -2.95
C ARG A 193 3.65 -3.84 -3.75
N TYR A 194 2.40 -3.78 -4.20
CA TYR A 194 1.83 -4.79 -5.08
C TYR A 194 2.69 -4.98 -6.33
N GLY A 195 2.74 -6.22 -6.83
CA GLY A 195 3.59 -6.59 -7.97
C GLY A 195 5.10 -6.58 -7.69
N SER A 196 5.55 -6.35 -6.45
CA SER A 196 6.97 -6.40 -6.10
C SER A 196 7.58 -7.77 -6.42
N SER A 197 8.51 -7.77 -7.37
CA SER A 197 9.19 -8.96 -7.84
C SER A 197 10.16 -9.51 -6.79
N ILE A 198 10.66 -10.73 -6.99
CA ILE A 198 11.73 -11.29 -6.15
C ILE A 198 12.99 -10.39 -6.19
N ASP A 199 13.27 -9.74 -7.32
CA ASP A 199 14.40 -8.84 -7.46
C ASP A 199 14.18 -7.52 -6.69
N ASP A 200 12.96 -6.97 -6.72
CA ASP A 200 12.58 -5.80 -5.93
C ASP A 200 12.71 -6.09 -4.43
N ARG A 201 12.19 -7.24 -3.97
CA ARG A 201 12.32 -7.69 -2.59
C ARG A 201 13.77 -7.90 -2.20
N ARG A 202 14.59 -8.48 -3.08
CA ARG A 202 16.03 -8.64 -2.85
C ARG A 202 16.73 -7.28 -2.73
N GLN A 203 16.35 -6.32 -3.55
CA GLN A 203 16.90 -4.98 -3.46
C GLN A 203 16.46 -4.27 -2.17
N ALA A 204 15.21 -4.41 -1.74
CA ALA A 204 14.77 -3.87 -0.45
C ALA A 204 15.57 -4.44 0.73
N VAL A 205 15.83 -5.74 0.72
CA VAL A 205 16.66 -6.40 1.74
C VAL A 205 18.12 -5.89 1.70
N ARG A 206 18.69 -5.66 0.51
CA ARG A 206 20.01 -5.00 0.37
C ARG A 206 20.01 -3.60 0.94
N ASP A 207 19.00 -2.80 0.62
CA ASP A 207 18.88 -1.42 1.08
C ASP A 207 18.85 -1.37 2.62
N LEU A 208 18.11 -2.27 3.28
CA LEU A 208 18.10 -2.40 4.74
C LEU A 208 19.45 -2.86 5.29
N ALA A 209 20.10 -3.83 4.64
CA ALA A 209 21.42 -4.26 5.07
C ALA A 209 22.40 -3.07 5.02
N ASP A 210 22.42 -2.31 3.93
CA ASP A 210 23.32 -1.16 3.76
C ASP A 210 23.08 -0.06 4.80
N VAL A 211 21.83 0.15 5.21
CA VAL A 211 21.50 0.97 6.38
C VAL A 211 22.15 0.42 7.64
N LEU A 212 22.07 -0.89 7.88
CA LEU A 212 22.68 -1.50 9.05
C LEU A 212 24.20 -1.31 9.08
N GLU A 213 24.92 -1.45 7.96
CA GLU A 213 26.38 -1.19 7.91
C GLU A 213 26.72 0.26 8.15
N PHE A 214 25.92 1.18 7.63
CA PHE A 214 26.10 2.60 7.91
C PHE A 214 26.01 2.90 9.40
N LEU A 215 25.09 2.24 10.12
CA LEU A 215 24.94 2.36 11.57
C LEU A 215 26.06 1.68 12.37
N ARG A 216 26.83 0.77 11.76
CA ARG A 216 27.80 -0.10 12.44
C ARG A 216 28.86 0.64 13.25
N PRO A 217 29.49 1.73 12.78
CA PRO A 217 30.50 2.44 13.57
C PRO A 217 29.93 2.97 14.89
N SER A 218 28.76 3.62 14.85
CA SER A 218 28.09 4.13 16.06
C SER A 218 27.55 2.99 16.93
N ALA A 219 27.07 1.90 16.32
CA ALA A 219 26.59 0.75 17.07
C ALA A 219 27.72 0.09 17.90
N LYS A 220 28.97 0.09 17.42
CA LYS A 220 30.14 -0.43 18.15
C LYS A 220 30.45 0.33 19.43
N GLU A 221 30.07 1.60 19.53
CA GLU A 221 30.23 2.39 20.76
C GLU A 221 29.15 2.03 21.80
N ALA A 222 27.98 1.57 21.33
CA ALA A 222 26.83 1.23 22.15
C ALA A 222 26.70 -0.26 22.52
N LEU A 223 27.41 -1.15 21.81
CA LEU A 223 27.31 -2.61 21.93
C LEU A 223 28.65 -3.25 22.34
N THR A 224 28.58 -4.48 22.87
CA THR A 224 29.80 -5.29 23.00
C THR A 224 30.25 -5.80 21.62
N SER A 225 31.53 -6.14 21.50
CA SER A 225 32.08 -6.71 20.26
C SER A 225 31.39 -8.02 19.84
N ASN A 226 30.94 -8.82 20.81
CA ASN A 226 30.27 -10.09 20.54
C ASN A 226 28.84 -9.86 20.04
N ASP A 227 28.09 -8.97 20.70
CA ASP A 227 26.73 -8.62 20.28
C ASP A 227 26.72 -7.99 18.88
N GLU A 228 27.69 -7.11 18.61
CA GLU A 228 27.88 -6.54 17.27
C GLU A 228 28.19 -7.65 16.26
N SER A 229 29.12 -8.56 16.56
CA SER A 229 29.42 -9.64 15.62
C SER A 229 28.20 -10.50 15.30
N ASP A 230 27.33 -10.77 16.27
CA ASP A 230 26.13 -11.59 16.08
C ASP A 230 25.06 -10.86 15.23
N LEU A 231 24.81 -9.58 15.51
CA LEU A 231 23.84 -8.76 14.77
C LEU A 231 24.25 -8.49 13.31
N PHE A 232 25.54 -8.51 13.01
CA PHE A 232 26.05 -8.26 11.67
C PHE A 232 26.43 -9.55 10.92
N ASN A 233 26.40 -10.71 11.58
CA ASN A 233 26.77 -12.00 11.01
C ASN A 233 25.95 -12.34 9.75
N ILE A 234 24.66 -12.03 9.76
CA ILE A 234 23.74 -12.33 8.65
C ILE A 234 24.05 -11.45 7.43
N ALA A 235 24.36 -10.15 7.66
CA ALA A 235 24.79 -9.24 6.61
C ALA A 235 26.11 -9.68 5.95
N ASN A 236 26.99 -10.30 6.73
CA ASN A 236 28.31 -10.74 6.26
C ASN A 236 28.25 -12.06 5.46
N ASN A 237 27.34 -12.97 5.79
CA ASN A 237 27.40 -14.36 5.30
C ASN A 237 26.29 -14.77 4.32
N PHE A 238 25.19 -14.01 4.24
CA PHE A 238 24.16 -14.27 3.24
C PHE A 238 24.43 -13.50 1.95
N GLY A 239 24.16 -14.15 0.80
CA GLY A 239 24.39 -13.64 -0.56
C GLY A 239 23.46 -12.53 -0.98
N ILE A 240 23.43 -11.47 -0.18
CA ILE A 240 22.53 -10.33 -0.36
C ILE A 240 23.29 -9.23 -1.10
N ARG A 241 24.53 -8.91 -0.70
CA ARG A 241 25.31 -7.77 -1.26
C ARG A 241 26.17 -8.09 -2.47
N HIS A 242 26.71 -9.30 -2.55
CA HIS A 242 27.64 -9.69 -3.60
C HIS A 242 27.23 -11.05 -4.15
N HIS A 243 27.47 -11.30 -5.44
CA HIS A 243 27.44 -12.65 -5.98
C HIS A 243 28.83 -13.25 -5.77
N ASN A 244 29.17 -13.63 -4.53
CA ASN A 244 30.39 -14.40 -4.29
C ASN A 244 30.03 -15.90 -4.14
N ALA A 245 30.88 -16.78 -4.67
CA ALA A 245 30.64 -18.24 -4.67
C ALA A 245 30.63 -18.88 -3.27
N LYS A 246 31.00 -18.11 -2.22
CA LYS A 246 31.02 -18.58 -0.82
C LYS A 246 29.74 -18.23 -0.06
N GLN A 247 28.89 -17.38 -0.61
CA GLN A 247 27.66 -16.95 0.02
C GLN A 247 26.56 -18.00 -0.17
N LYS A 248 25.76 -18.20 0.88
CA LYS A 248 24.60 -19.11 0.82
C LYS A 248 23.61 -18.52 -0.18
N THR A 249 23.36 -19.21 -1.29
CA THR A 249 22.39 -18.84 -2.34
C THR A 249 21.39 -19.95 -2.64
N SER A 250 21.64 -21.16 -2.13
CA SER A 250 20.71 -22.30 -2.21
C SER A 250 19.64 -22.18 -1.13
N TYR A 251 18.66 -21.32 -1.38
CA TYR A 251 17.51 -21.12 -0.52
C TYR A 251 16.27 -20.70 -1.33
N ASP A 252 15.08 -20.94 -0.78
CA ASP A 252 13.83 -20.42 -1.35
C ASP A 252 13.82 -18.88 -1.24
N PRO A 253 13.87 -18.13 -2.37
CA PRO A 253 14.01 -16.68 -2.30
C PRO A 253 12.83 -16.00 -1.62
N ALA A 254 11.60 -16.48 -1.80
CA ALA A 254 10.42 -15.84 -1.23
C ALA A 254 10.42 -15.93 0.30
N ILE A 255 10.69 -17.13 0.83
CA ILE A 255 10.74 -17.39 2.27
C ILE A 255 11.90 -16.63 2.91
N TRP A 256 13.10 -16.72 2.32
CA TRP A 256 14.29 -16.16 2.93
C TRP A 256 14.34 -14.64 2.85
N LEU A 257 13.90 -14.03 1.75
CA LEU A 257 13.84 -12.56 1.65
C LEU A 257 12.84 -11.98 2.65
N SER A 258 11.71 -12.65 2.89
CA SER A 258 10.76 -12.25 3.92
C SER A 258 11.38 -12.29 5.32
N TRP A 259 12.01 -13.42 5.68
CA TRP A 259 12.71 -13.52 6.96
C TRP A 259 13.82 -12.47 7.10
N MET A 260 14.67 -12.29 6.08
CA MET A 260 15.75 -11.29 6.09
C MET A 260 15.23 -9.87 6.24
N PHE A 261 14.13 -9.53 5.55
CA PHE A 261 13.52 -8.22 5.66
C PHE A 261 13.13 -7.91 7.12
N TYR A 262 12.40 -8.82 7.76
CA TYR A 262 12.00 -8.64 9.16
C TYR A 262 13.19 -8.64 10.11
N TYR A 263 14.19 -9.49 9.88
CA TYR A 263 15.42 -9.50 10.65
C TYR A 263 16.14 -8.16 10.59
N TYR A 264 16.41 -7.62 9.39
CA TYR A 264 17.12 -6.35 9.27
C TYR A 264 16.33 -5.20 9.85
N LEU A 265 15.02 -5.15 9.60
CA LEU A 265 14.17 -4.11 10.15
C LEU A 265 14.23 -4.11 11.69
N ALA A 266 14.07 -5.27 12.33
CA ALA A 266 14.18 -5.40 13.78
C ALA A 266 15.56 -5.00 14.31
N THR A 267 16.63 -5.42 13.63
CA THR A 267 18.00 -5.08 14.02
C THR A 267 18.28 -3.58 13.89
N ILE A 268 17.81 -2.93 12.83
CA ILE A 268 17.93 -1.47 12.67
C ILE A 268 17.21 -0.75 13.81
N HIS A 269 15.98 -1.14 14.15
CA HIS A 269 15.27 -0.56 15.30
C HIS A 269 16.04 -0.73 16.61
N ALA A 270 16.64 -1.89 16.84
CA ALA A 270 17.46 -2.14 18.03
C ALA A 270 18.71 -1.24 18.05
N CYS A 271 19.48 -1.21 16.95
CA CYS A 271 20.70 -0.41 16.84
C CYS A 271 20.43 1.08 17.05
N VAL A 272 19.43 1.64 16.37
CA VAL A 272 19.14 3.08 16.47
C VAL A 272 18.74 3.46 17.90
N ARG A 273 17.91 2.66 18.58
CA ARG A 273 17.51 2.92 19.98
C ARG A 273 18.68 2.78 20.96
N LEU A 274 19.60 1.84 20.72
CA LEU A 274 20.79 1.68 21.55
C LEU A 274 21.77 2.84 21.38
N ILE A 275 21.99 3.29 20.14
CA ILE A 275 22.81 4.47 19.82
C ILE A 275 22.23 5.72 20.47
N GLU A 276 20.92 5.95 20.33
CA GLU A 276 20.24 7.08 20.97
C GLU A 276 20.43 7.06 22.49
N LYS A 277 20.18 5.92 23.14
CA LYS A 277 20.35 5.76 24.59
C LYS A 277 21.80 5.96 25.05
N HIS A 278 22.78 5.54 24.26
CA HIS A 278 24.20 5.78 24.55
C HIS A 278 24.51 7.28 24.47
N ASN A 279 24.08 7.95 23.40
CA ASN A 279 24.30 9.38 23.17
C ASN A 279 23.61 10.26 24.22
N SER A 280 22.44 9.86 24.73
CA SER A 280 21.76 10.58 25.81
C SER A 280 22.47 10.45 27.16
N LYS A 281 23.24 9.38 27.39
CA LYS A 281 24.03 9.19 28.63
C LYS A 281 25.40 9.88 28.58
N ALA A 282 25.91 10.16 27.39
CA ALA A 282 27.19 10.83 27.18
C ALA A 282 27.09 12.37 27.23
N LYS A 283 25.86 12.92 27.23
CA LYS A 283 25.56 14.34 27.47
C LYS A 283 25.31 14.61 28.94
#